data_AF-A0A947MMQ7-F1
#
_entry.id   AF-A0A947MMQ7-F1
#
_cell.length_a   1.000
_cell.length_b   1.000
_cell.length_c   1.000
_cell.angle_alpha   90.00
_cell.angle_beta   90.00
_cell.angle_gamma   90.00
#
_symmetry.space_group_name_H-M   'P 1'
#
loop_
_entity.id
_entity.type
_entity.pdbx_description
1 polymer ?
#
loop_
_entity_poly.entity_id
_entity_poly.type
_entity_poly.pdbx_seq_one_letter_code
_entity_poly.pdbx_strand_id
1 'polypeptide(L)'
;MKHFPVLALVAAFGCEAISSAAGNEEAKALANDAALSVDSALKESALLLAMTDGSEPDTTPETAAATAASKATTVFTPTSCVTATASGATVTYTLDGCEGPFGLTGLSGPMVATFTTAPNGLAVNLASSGVNLTGGKLVLNTSGVYSKSGAEQTMAISTQTVGVGASEEPITRSGNYAVTWTDTCVTLSGTWANVTLDSAFSSTVANYEVCDGKCPKSGANITAAYTQGGSAGAITLQFTGSNQVSYTGTSGIGVVTLDCTR
;
A
#
# COMPACT_ATOMS: atom_id res chain seq x y z
N MET A 1 29.88 20.68 -1.22
CA MET A 1 28.61 20.01 -1.55
C MET A 1 27.93 19.72 -0.22
N LYS A 2 26.87 20.47 0.09
CA LYS A 2 26.12 20.29 1.35
C LYS A 2 25.19 19.11 1.13
N HIS A 3 25.41 18.01 1.84
CA HIS A 3 24.48 16.89 1.90
C HIS A 3 23.17 17.40 2.54
N PHE A 4 22.13 17.53 1.73
CA PHE A 4 20.77 17.60 2.26
C PHE A 4 20.44 16.19 2.77
N PRO A 5 19.93 16.04 4.02
CA PRO A 5 19.43 14.75 4.46
C PRO A 5 18.30 14.35 3.51
N VAL A 6 18.51 13.24 2.81
CA VAL A 6 17.49 12.52 2.05
C VAL A 6 16.28 12.32 2.95
N LEU A 7 15.09 12.60 2.43
CA LEU A 7 13.78 12.41 3.07
C LEU A 7 13.82 11.26 4.08
N ALA A 8 13.99 11.59 5.36
CA ALA A 8 13.53 10.70 6.40
C ALA A 8 12.01 10.86 6.38
N LEU A 9 11.32 9.92 5.74
CA LEU A 9 9.91 9.71 6.02
C LEU A 9 9.82 9.24 7.48
N VAL A 10 9.92 10.18 8.42
CA VAL A 10 9.67 9.93 9.83
C VAL A 10 8.17 9.78 9.95
N ALA A 11 7.70 8.54 9.80
CA ALA A 11 6.40 8.13 10.29
C ALA A 11 6.42 8.31 11.81
N ALA A 12 5.85 9.41 12.29
CA ALA A 12 5.51 9.52 13.70
C ALA A 12 4.34 8.56 13.98
N PHE A 13 4.60 7.63 14.90
CA PHE A 13 3.80 6.47 15.34
C PHE A 13 3.97 5.17 14.52
N GLY A 14 4.97 4.39 14.95
CA GLY A 14 4.96 2.93 14.92
C GLY A 14 5.82 2.24 13.87
N CYS A 15 7.15 2.47 13.85
CA CYS A 15 8.18 1.49 13.44
C CYS A 15 9.58 2.14 13.50
N GLU A 16 10.26 2.09 14.65
CA GLU A 16 11.68 2.45 14.74
C GLU A 16 12.54 1.23 14.41
N ALA A 17 13.11 1.19 13.21
CA ALA A 17 14.08 0.17 12.82
C ALA A 17 15.41 0.39 13.56
N ILE A 18 15.67 -0.40 14.60
CA ILE A 18 16.96 -0.44 15.32
C ILE A 18 18.02 -1.11 14.43
N SER A 19 19.17 -0.45 14.27
CA SER A 19 20.19 -0.75 13.26
C SER A 19 21.40 -1.53 13.79
N SER A 20 21.87 -2.52 13.02
CA SER A 20 23.24 -3.05 13.12
C SER A 20 23.67 -3.79 11.85
N ALA A 21 24.27 -3.09 10.88
CA ALA A 21 25.15 -3.66 9.84
C ALA A 21 25.87 -2.54 9.06
N ALA A 22 27.13 -2.77 8.66
CA ALA A 22 28.03 -1.83 7.99
C ALA A 22 27.66 -1.53 6.52
N GLY A 23 26.45 -1.02 6.29
CA GLY A 23 26.06 -0.41 5.04
C GLY A 23 26.22 1.11 5.09
N ASN A 24 26.53 1.72 3.95
CA ASN A 24 26.36 3.16 3.73
C ASN A 24 24.94 3.60 4.22
N GLU A 25 24.85 4.61 5.10
CA GLU A 25 23.57 5.12 5.64
C GLU A 25 22.58 5.54 4.54
N GLU A 26 23.07 6.03 3.39
CA GLU A 26 22.25 6.34 2.21
C GLU A 26 21.62 5.07 1.61
N ALA A 27 22.42 4.01 1.45
CA ALA A 27 21.91 2.73 0.94
C ALA A 27 20.85 2.14 1.88
N LYS A 28 21.02 2.33 3.19
CA LYS A 28 20.06 1.92 4.21
C LYS A 28 18.77 2.74 4.16
N ALA A 29 18.88 4.06 3.98
CA ALA A 29 17.71 4.93 3.79
C ALA A 29 16.91 4.52 2.55
N LEU A 30 17.58 4.29 1.42
CA LEU A 30 16.95 3.79 0.19
C LEU A 30 16.28 2.42 0.37
N ALA A 31 16.88 1.53 1.17
CA ALA A 31 16.27 0.24 1.50
C ALA A 31 14.99 0.40 2.31
N ASN A 32 15.00 1.31 3.30
CA ASN A 32 13.81 1.62 4.08
C ASN A 32 12.70 2.23 3.20
N ASP A 33 13.04 3.18 2.32
CA ASP A 33 12.08 3.79 1.39
C ASP A 33 11.47 2.74 0.45
N ALA A 34 12.27 1.78 -0.02
CA ALA A 34 11.76 0.66 -0.82
C ALA A 34 10.74 -0.19 -0.05
N ALA A 35 11.02 -0.53 1.21
CA ALA A 35 10.11 -1.29 2.05
C ALA A 35 8.81 -0.51 2.35
N LEU A 36 8.92 0.79 2.66
CA LEU A 36 7.77 1.68 2.91
C LEU A 36 6.91 1.91 1.66
N SER A 37 7.54 1.92 0.48
CA SER A 37 6.85 2.01 -0.81
C SER A 37 5.95 0.81 -1.08
N VAL A 38 6.38 -0.40 -0.66
CA VAL A 38 5.59 -1.64 -0.73
C VAL A 38 4.50 -1.67 0.34
N ASP A 39 4.82 -1.24 1.57
CA ASP A 39 3.82 -1.08 2.63
C ASP A 39 2.66 -0.19 2.20
N SER A 40 2.97 0.95 1.58
CA SER A 40 1.96 1.88 1.06
C SER A 40 1.08 1.22 -0.01
N ALA A 41 1.68 0.38 -0.88
CA ALA A 41 0.94 -0.40 -1.88
C ALA A 41 -0.03 -1.39 -1.24
N LEU A 42 0.41 -2.09 -0.20
CA LEU A 42 -0.42 -3.03 0.54
C LEU A 42 -1.57 -2.35 1.27
N LYS A 43 -1.33 -1.21 1.90
CA LYS A 43 -2.37 -0.43 2.58
C LYS A 43 -3.42 0.09 1.60
N GLU A 44 -2.98 0.59 0.44
CA GLU A 44 -3.88 0.99 -0.64
C GLU A 44 -4.72 -0.21 -1.16
N SER A 45 -4.08 -1.37 -1.30
CA SER A 45 -4.76 -2.62 -1.66
C SER A 45 -5.79 -3.01 -0.61
N ALA A 46 -5.42 -2.93 0.68
CA ALA A 46 -6.30 -3.27 1.80
C ALA A 46 -7.56 -2.40 1.82
N LEU A 47 -7.47 -1.13 1.41
CA LEU A 47 -8.65 -0.29 1.24
C LEU A 47 -9.58 -0.84 0.16
N LEU A 48 -9.06 -1.19 -1.01
CA LEU A 48 -9.90 -1.76 -2.07
C LEU A 48 -10.49 -3.12 -1.68
N LEU A 49 -9.71 -3.97 -1.01
CA LEU A 49 -10.16 -5.26 -0.48
C LEU A 49 -11.31 -5.06 0.51
N ALA A 50 -11.18 -4.10 1.43
CA ALA A 50 -12.24 -3.69 2.35
C ALA A 50 -13.51 -3.24 1.62
N MET A 51 -13.39 -2.50 0.51
CA MET A 51 -14.56 -2.09 -0.30
C MET A 51 -15.24 -3.26 -0.98
N THR A 52 -14.51 -4.33 -1.32
CA THR A 52 -15.06 -5.52 -1.99
C THR A 52 -15.43 -6.65 -1.04
N ASP A 53 -15.23 -6.47 0.27
CA ASP A 53 -15.49 -7.52 1.26
C ASP A 53 -16.94 -8.03 1.18
N GLY A 54 -17.09 -9.35 1.16
CA GLY A 54 -18.37 -10.04 1.03
C GLY A 54 -19.07 -9.93 -0.33
N SER A 55 -18.47 -9.25 -1.32
CA SER A 55 -19.01 -9.21 -2.68
C SER A 55 -18.55 -10.42 -3.50
N GLU A 56 -19.39 -10.91 -4.41
CA GLU A 56 -18.99 -11.87 -5.45
C GLU A 56 -18.64 -11.13 -6.75
N PRO A 57 -17.62 -11.57 -7.51
CA PRO A 57 -17.16 -10.84 -8.70
C PRO A 57 -18.20 -10.68 -9.82
N ASP A 58 -19.22 -11.53 -9.88
CA ASP A 58 -20.28 -11.54 -10.90
C ASP A 58 -21.56 -10.81 -10.46
N THR A 59 -21.54 -10.18 -9.28
CA THR A 59 -22.67 -9.42 -8.75
C THR A 59 -22.90 -8.10 -9.52
N THR A 60 -24.07 -7.49 -9.33
CA THR A 60 -24.33 -6.16 -9.91
C THR A 60 -23.63 -5.06 -9.13
N PRO A 61 -23.23 -3.95 -9.78
CA PRO A 61 -22.59 -2.82 -9.10
C PRO A 61 -23.38 -2.26 -7.90
N GLU A 62 -24.70 -2.19 -8.00
CA GLU A 62 -25.58 -1.73 -6.92
C GLU A 62 -25.60 -2.71 -5.73
N THR A 63 -25.56 -4.01 -6.01
CA THR A 63 -25.51 -5.05 -4.98
C THR A 63 -24.16 -5.03 -4.26
N ALA A 64 -23.06 -4.85 -5.01
CA ALA A 64 -21.73 -4.65 -4.44
C ALA A 64 -21.68 -3.41 -3.53
N ALA A 65 -22.19 -2.27 -4.00
CA ALA A 65 -22.25 -1.03 -3.23
C ALA A 65 -23.06 -1.20 -1.92
N ALA A 66 -24.24 -1.82 -2.00
CA ALA A 66 -25.05 -2.10 -0.81
C ALA A 66 -24.33 -3.05 0.18
N THR A 67 -23.65 -4.08 -0.33
CA THR A 67 -22.87 -5.02 0.47
C THR A 67 -21.73 -4.31 1.20
N ALA A 68 -20.92 -3.54 0.46
CA ALA A 68 -19.79 -2.80 1.00
C ALA A 68 -20.22 -1.81 2.10
N ALA A 69 -21.30 -1.05 1.87
CA ALA A 69 -21.84 -0.15 2.89
C ALA A 69 -22.30 -0.89 4.16
N SER A 70 -22.95 -2.04 4.01
CA SER A 70 -23.42 -2.84 5.16
C SER A 70 -22.27 -3.48 5.96
N LYS A 71 -21.14 -3.76 5.30
CA LYS A 71 -19.96 -4.42 5.88
C LYS A 71 -18.95 -3.45 6.47
N ALA A 72 -19.04 -2.15 6.15
CA ALA A 72 -18.11 -1.14 6.62
C ALA A 72 -17.87 -1.20 8.14
N THR A 73 -18.93 -1.39 8.93
CA THR A 73 -18.88 -1.45 10.40
C THR A 73 -18.28 -2.72 10.98
N THR A 74 -18.16 -3.78 10.16
CA THR A 74 -17.46 -5.03 10.50
C THR A 74 -16.02 -5.07 10.01
N VAL A 75 -15.72 -4.32 8.95
CA VAL A 75 -14.39 -4.24 8.33
C VAL A 75 -13.50 -3.20 9.02
N PHE A 76 -14.10 -2.08 9.46
CA PHE A 76 -13.38 -1.01 10.15
C PHE A 76 -13.72 -0.96 11.64
N THR A 77 -12.70 -0.72 12.46
CA THR A 77 -12.79 -0.66 13.92
C THR A 77 -12.24 0.64 14.49
N PRO A 78 -12.83 1.17 15.58
CA PRO A 78 -14.11 0.75 16.16
C PRO A 78 -15.28 1.02 15.22
N THR A 79 -16.40 0.31 15.35
CA THR A 79 -17.58 0.47 14.47
C THR A 79 -18.06 1.92 14.31
N SER A 80 -17.85 2.77 15.33
CA SER A 80 -18.21 4.20 15.30
C SER A 80 -17.27 5.07 14.46
N CYS A 81 -16.11 4.57 14.03
CA CYS A 81 -15.11 5.33 13.28
C CYS A 81 -15.53 5.53 11.82
N VAL A 82 -16.46 4.70 11.31
CA VAL A 82 -16.86 4.69 9.90
C VAL A 82 -18.34 5.00 9.75
N THR A 83 -18.66 5.84 8.77
CA THR A 83 -20.01 5.98 8.21
C THR A 83 -19.93 5.62 6.72
N ALA A 84 -20.78 4.72 6.26
CA ALA A 84 -20.85 4.31 4.86
C ALA A 84 -22.29 4.37 4.35
N THR A 85 -22.50 5.08 3.23
CA THR A 85 -23.82 5.24 2.63
C THR A 85 -23.77 4.85 1.16
N ALA A 86 -24.56 3.84 0.76
CA ALA A 86 -24.72 3.44 -0.63
C ALA A 86 -25.81 4.27 -1.33
N SER A 87 -25.56 4.63 -2.59
CA SER A 87 -26.51 5.27 -3.49
C SER A 87 -26.23 4.78 -4.92
N GLY A 88 -27.10 3.89 -5.43
CA GLY A 88 -26.84 3.21 -6.70
C GLY A 88 -25.58 2.35 -6.62
N ALA A 89 -24.68 2.47 -7.59
CA ALA A 89 -23.40 1.77 -7.64
C ALA A 89 -22.26 2.46 -6.86
N THR A 90 -22.57 3.48 -6.05
CA THR A 90 -21.57 4.29 -5.34
C THR A 90 -21.76 4.17 -3.83
N VAL A 91 -20.65 4.12 -3.09
CA VAL A 91 -20.62 4.20 -1.63
C VAL A 91 -19.75 5.37 -1.20
N THR A 92 -20.31 6.23 -0.35
CA THR A 92 -19.58 7.33 0.29
C THR A 92 -19.21 6.92 1.70
N TYR A 93 -17.90 6.97 1.99
CA TYR A 93 -17.32 6.70 3.30
C TYR A 93 -16.86 7.99 3.97
N THR A 94 -17.09 8.10 5.27
CA THR A 94 -16.42 9.05 6.16
C THR A 94 -15.77 8.26 7.27
N LEU A 95 -14.45 8.40 7.39
CA LEU A 95 -13.62 7.66 8.34
C LEU A 95 -13.02 8.63 9.35
N ASP A 96 -12.91 8.21 10.61
CA ASP A 96 -12.31 8.97 11.70
C ASP A 96 -11.51 8.07 12.64
N GLY A 97 -10.21 7.97 12.39
CA GLY A 97 -9.29 7.19 13.21
C GLY A 97 -9.51 5.68 13.09
N CYS A 98 -9.99 5.22 11.95
CA CYS A 98 -10.30 3.81 11.75
C CYS A 98 -9.05 2.94 11.65
N GLU A 99 -9.17 1.76 12.22
CA GLU A 99 -8.36 0.59 11.90
C GLU A 99 -9.12 -0.30 10.91
N GLY A 100 -8.39 -1.08 10.12
CA GLY A 100 -8.96 -1.96 9.10
C GLY A 100 -8.03 -3.12 8.78
N PRO A 101 -8.35 -3.92 7.74
CA PRO A 101 -7.61 -5.13 7.41
C PRO A 101 -6.14 -4.82 7.05
N PHE A 102 -5.27 -5.82 7.25
CA PHE A 102 -3.84 -5.79 6.88
C PHE A 102 -3.04 -4.62 7.50
N GLY A 103 -3.35 -4.25 8.75
CA GLY A 103 -2.61 -3.22 9.48
C GLY A 103 -2.91 -1.79 9.03
N LEU A 104 -4.08 -1.57 8.43
CA LEU A 104 -4.62 -0.21 8.26
C LEU A 104 -4.93 0.36 9.64
N THR A 105 -4.32 1.49 9.98
CA THR A 105 -4.54 2.18 11.26
C THR A 105 -4.56 3.69 11.04
N GLY A 106 -5.28 4.42 11.88
CA GLY A 106 -5.35 5.89 11.84
C GLY A 106 -5.96 6.45 10.56
N LEU A 107 -6.83 5.68 9.89
CA LEU A 107 -7.46 6.07 8.63
C LEU A 107 -8.56 7.11 8.89
N SER A 108 -8.39 8.31 8.34
CA SER A 108 -9.37 9.40 8.48
C SER A 108 -9.58 10.14 7.17
N GLY A 109 -10.82 10.55 6.90
CA GLY A 109 -11.17 11.39 5.76
C GLY A 109 -12.28 10.81 4.88
N PRO A 110 -12.73 11.59 3.88
CA PRO A 110 -13.76 11.16 2.95
C PRO A 110 -13.19 10.26 1.86
N MET A 111 -13.92 9.20 1.52
CA MET A 111 -13.64 8.37 0.35
C MET A 111 -14.94 8.03 -0.39
N VAL A 112 -14.84 7.79 -1.69
CA VAL A 112 -15.95 7.39 -2.54
C VAL A 112 -15.51 6.17 -3.34
N ALA A 113 -16.21 5.06 -3.15
CA ALA A 113 -16.05 3.86 -3.97
C ALA A 113 -17.17 3.80 -5.01
N THR A 114 -16.83 3.63 -6.28
CA THR A 114 -17.80 3.44 -7.36
C THR A 114 -17.56 2.08 -8.01
N PHE A 115 -18.60 1.25 -8.02
CA PHE A 115 -18.56 -0.08 -8.58
C PHE A 115 -19.04 -0.08 -10.03
N THR A 116 -18.43 -0.91 -10.87
CA THR A 116 -18.86 -1.16 -12.25
C THR A 116 -18.63 -2.62 -12.62
N THR A 117 -19.34 -3.11 -13.63
CA THR A 117 -19.08 -4.44 -14.20
C THR A 117 -17.78 -4.43 -14.99
N ALA A 118 -16.94 -5.44 -14.82
CA ALA A 118 -15.78 -5.68 -15.67
C ALA A 118 -15.90 -7.04 -16.39
N PRO A 119 -15.21 -7.25 -17.52
CA PRO A 119 -15.32 -8.49 -18.29
C PRO A 119 -15.02 -9.78 -17.51
N ASN A 120 -14.17 -9.70 -16.48
CA ASN A 120 -13.72 -10.84 -15.68
C ASN A 120 -13.92 -10.61 -14.17
N GLY A 121 -14.89 -9.79 -13.78
CA GLY A 121 -15.20 -9.57 -12.36
C GLY A 121 -15.82 -8.20 -12.06
N LEU A 122 -15.60 -7.74 -10.85
CA LEU A 122 -16.17 -6.50 -10.33
C LEU A 122 -15.10 -5.41 -10.32
N ALA A 123 -15.32 -4.31 -11.03
CA ALA A 123 -14.47 -3.15 -10.94
C ALA A 123 -14.91 -2.23 -9.81
N VAL A 124 -13.94 -1.65 -9.11
CA VAL A 124 -14.12 -0.62 -8.09
C VAL A 124 -13.15 0.52 -8.37
N ASN A 125 -13.64 1.76 -8.39
CA ASN A 125 -12.82 2.96 -8.38
C ASN A 125 -12.96 3.64 -7.01
N LEU A 126 -11.86 3.76 -6.30
CA LEU A 126 -11.74 4.47 -5.03
C LEU A 126 -11.11 5.84 -5.25
N ALA A 127 -11.88 6.88 -4.95
CA ALA A 127 -11.43 8.26 -4.95
C ALA A 127 -11.46 8.85 -3.54
N SER A 128 -10.54 9.75 -3.22
CA SER A 128 -10.60 10.57 -2.01
C SER A 128 -10.24 12.02 -2.33
N SER A 129 -10.69 12.97 -1.50
CA SER A 129 -10.29 14.38 -1.58
C SER A 129 -9.23 14.75 -0.52
N GLY A 130 -8.66 13.76 0.16
CA GLY A 130 -7.74 13.93 1.27
C GLY A 130 -8.04 12.95 2.39
N VAL A 131 -7.44 11.76 2.32
CA VAL A 131 -7.47 10.74 3.35
C VAL A 131 -6.10 10.66 4.02
N ASN A 132 -6.09 10.56 5.35
CA ASN A 132 -4.89 10.24 6.10
C ASN A 132 -4.60 8.75 5.95
N LEU A 133 -3.51 8.41 5.26
CA LEU A 133 -3.05 7.05 5.04
C LEU A 133 -1.52 7.04 5.17
N THR A 134 -0.98 6.10 5.94
CA THR A 134 0.49 5.99 6.14
C THR A 134 1.13 7.26 6.71
N GLY A 135 0.41 7.98 7.59
CA GLY A 135 0.91 9.21 8.22
C GLY A 135 1.02 10.43 7.28
N GLY A 136 0.51 10.33 6.05
CA GLY A 136 0.41 11.44 5.10
C GLY A 136 -1.03 11.67 4.63
N LYS A 137 -1.30 12.85 4.04
CA LYS A 137 -2.61 13.17 3.48
C LYS A 137 -2.60 12.93 1.97
N LEU A 138 -3.38 11.96 1.51
CA LEU A 138 -3.40 11.49 0.14
C LEU A 138 -4.76 11.78 -0.52
N VAL A 139 -4.72 12.19 -1.78
CA VAL A 139 -5.84 12.22 -2.73
C VAL A 139 -5.71 10.96 -3.56
N LEU A 140 -6.53 9.97 -3.24
CA LEU A 140 -6.56 8.67 -3.91
C LEU A 140 -7.33 8.79 -5.22
N ASN A 141 -6.85 8.11 -6.24
CA ASN A 141 -7.58 7.81 -7.46
C ASN A 141 -7.06 6.46 -7.95
N THR A 142 -7.71 5.41 -7.45
CA THR A 142 -7.22 4.04 -7.54
C THR A 142 -8.33 3.14 -7.99
N SER A 143 -8.07 2.34 -9.00
CA SER A 143 -9.03 1.37 -9.53
C SER A 143 -8.55 -0.05 -9.29
N GLY A 144 -9.48 -0.94 -8.99
CA GLY A 144 -9.23 -2.38 -8.84
C GLY A 144 -10.24 -3.18 -9.67
N VAL A 145 -9.81 -4.28 -10.26
CA VAL A 145 -10.69 -5.31 -10.83
C VAL A 145 -10.56 -6.55 -9.97
N TYR A 146 -11.59 -6.80 -9.17
CA TYR A 146 -11.71 -7.97 -8.30
C TYR A 146 -12.22 -9.17 -9.09
N SER A 147 -11.51 -10.29 -8.97
CA SER A 147 -11.88 -11.60 -9.51
C SER A 147 -11.61 -12.70 -8.49
N LYS A 148 -12.22 -13.87 -8.71
CA LYS A 148 -12.12 -15.02 -7.82
C LYS A 148 -12.02 -16.30 -8.62
N SER A 149 -11.11 -17.19 -8.22
CA SER A 149 -10.92 -18.51 -8.83
C SER A 149 -10.84 -19.56 -7.72
N GLY A 150 -11.94 -20.29 -7.51
CA GLY A 150 -12.07 -21.18 -6.36
C GLY A 150 -12.05 -20.39 -5.04
N ALA A 151 -11.08 -20.69 -4.18
CA ALA A 151 -10.87 -19.99 -2.90
C ALA A 151 -9.91 -18.79 -3.01
N GLU A 152 -9.19 -18.66 -4.11
CA GLU A 152 -8.24 -17.57 -4.32
C GLU A 152 -8.97 -16.32 -4.83
N GLN A 153 -8.74 -15.21 -4.14
CA GLN A 153 -9.24 -13.90 -4.52
C GLN A 153 -8.10 -13.08 -5.11
N THR A 154 -8.37 -12.34 -6.18
CA THR A 154 -7.37 -11.53 -6.90
C THR A 154 -7.92 -10.14 -7.18
N MET A 155 -7.06 -9.13 -7.14
CA MET A 155 -7.38 -7.78 -7.56
C MET A 155 -6.25 -7.19 -8.39
N ALA A 156 -6.54 -6.84 -9.63
CA ALA A 156 -5.64 -6.08 -10.48
C ALA A 156 -5.88 -4.58 -10.24
N ILE A 157 -4.86 -3.87 -9.78
CA ILE A 157 -4.94 -2.51 -9.28
C ILE A 157 -4.14 -1.56 -10.18
N SER A 158 -4.73 -0.40 -10.46
CA SER A 158 -4.07 0.74 -11.11
C SER A 158 -4.27 1.99 -10.25
N THR A 159 -3.18 2.65 -9.89
CA THR A 159 -3.19 3.82 -9.00
C THR A 159 -2.67 5.08 -9.69
N GLN A 160 -3.28 6.22 -9.37
CA GLN A 160 -2.78 7.57 -9.62
C GLN A 160 -3.06 8.43 -8.38
N THR A 161 -2.27 8.22 -7.33
CA THR A 161 -2.42 8.95 -6.08
C THR A 161 -1.53 10.20 -6.08
N VAL A 162 -2.06 11.31 -5.57
CA VAL A 162 -1.25 12.51 -5.28
C VAL A 162 -1.44 12.86 -3.82
N GLY A 163 -0.45 13.47 -3.18
CA GLY A 163 -0.58 13.80 -1.78
C GLY A 163 0.60 14.57 -1.24
N VAL A 164 0.58 14.70 0.08
CA VAL A 164 1.64 15.33 0.84
C VAL A 164 2.16 14.29 1.83
N GLY A 165 3.45 13.98 1.72
CA GLY A 165 4.12 13.05 2.63
C GLY A 165 4.27 13.64 4.03
N ALA A 166 4.76 12.83 4.98
CA ALA A 166 4.97 13.26 6.37
C ALA A 166 5.91 14.48 6.50
N SER A 167 6.80 14.70 5.53
CA SER A 167 7.71 15.85 5.47
C SER A 167 7.12 17.08 4.79
N GLU A 168 5.81 17.11 4.55
CA GLU A 168 5.09 18.18 3.81
C GLU A 168 5.46 18.31 2.31
N GLU A 169 6.25 17.37 1.79
CA GLU A 169 6.62 17.35 0.37
C GLU A 169 5.52 16.74 -0.51
N PRO A 170 5.23 17.34 -1.69
CA PRO A 170 4.33 16.75 -2.67
C PRO A 170 4.86 15.41 -3.17
N ILE A 171 3.99 14.41 -3.17
CA ILE A 171 4.28 13.07 -3.69
C ILE A 171 3.21 12.73 -4.72
N THR A 172 3.64 12.22 -5.87
CA THR A 172 2.75 11.55 -6.82
C THR A 172 3.15 10.09 -6.92
N ARG A 173 2.16 9.20 -6.95
CA ARG A 173 2.35 7.75 -7.05
C ARG A 173 1.49 7.22 -8.18
N SER A 174 2.10 6.47 -9.10
CA SER A 174 1.38 5.84 -10.19
C SER A 174 1.94 4.48 -10.54
N GLY A 175 1.07 3.54 -10.91
CA GLY A 175 1.52 2.21 -11.28
C GLY A 175 0.41 1.18 -11.38
N ASN A 176 0.83 -0.04 -11.67
CA ASN A 176 -0.06 -1.20 -11.76
C ASN A 176 0.52 -2.35 -10.96
N TYR A 177 -0.32 -2.98 -10.16
CA TYR A 177 0.06 -4.14 -9.36
C TYR A 177 -1.14 -5.05 -9.17
N ALA A 178 -0.89 -6.30 -8.80
CA ALA A 178 -1.91 -7.26 -8.47
C ALA A 178 -1.70 -7.70 -7.02
N VAL A 179 -2.82 -7.90 -6.32
CA VAL A 179 -2.83 -8.61 -5.05
C VAL A 179 -3.64 -9.88 -5.20
N THR A 180 -3.13 -10.97 -4.64
CA THR A 180 -3.92 -12.17 -4.37
C THR A 180 -4.04 -12.35 -2.87
N TRP A 181 -5.17 -12.81 -2.38
CA TRP A 181 -5.34 -13.03 -0.96
C TRP A 181 -6.20 -14.25 -0.63
N THR A 182 -5.98 -14.70 0.60
CA THR A 182 -6.78 -15.65 1.34
C THR A 182 -7.22 -14.98 2.64
N ASP A 183 -7.87 -15.71 3.54
CA ASP A 183 -8.29 -15.17 4.82
C ASP A 183 -7.12 -14.70 5.70
N THR A 184 -5.91 -15.26 5.52
CA THR A 184 -4.78 -15.02 6.42
C THR A 184 -3.56 -14.37 5.75
N CYS A 185 -3.52 -14.32 4.42
CA CYS A 185 -2.32 -13.89 3.68
C CYS A 185 -2.69 -13.06 2.46
N VAL A 186 -1.83 -12.08 2.15
CA VAL A 186 -1.87 -11.26 0.94
C VAL A 186 -0.53 -11.38 0.21
N THR A 187 -0.58 -11.58 -1.10
CA THR A 187 0.59 -11.57 -1.98
C THR A 187 0.49 -10.41 -2.94
N LEU A 188 1.52 -9.58 -3.00
CA LEU A 188 1.60 -8.42 -3.89
C LEU A 188 2.69 -8.61 -4.94
N SER A 189 2.36 -8.30 -6.20
CA SER A 189 3.30 -8.24 -7.31
C SER A 189 2.96 -7.09 -8.24
N GLY A 190 3.96 -6.38 -8.77
CA GLY A 190 3.69 -5.30 -9.72
C GLY A 190 4.79 -4.27 -9.80
N THR A 191 4.46 -3.13 -10.40
CA THR A 191 5.39 -2.02 -10.55
C THR A 191 4.70 -0.67 -10.45
N TRP A 192 5.32 0.24 -9.71
CA TRP A 192 4.86 1.62 -9.58
C TRP A 192 6.03 2.57 -9.43
N ALA A 193 5.76 3.85 -9.60
CA ALA A 193 6.67 4.95 -9.37
C ALA A 193 6.09 5.93 -8.35
N ASN A 194 6.96 6.50 -7.54
CA ASN A 194 6.72 7.66 -6.69
C ASN A 194 7.62 8.78 -7.21
N VAL A 195 7.07 9.98 -7.38
CA VAL A 195 7.80 11.16 -7.87
C VAL A 195 7.56 12.30 -6.90
N THR A 196 8.65 12.92 -6.45
CA THR A 196 8.70 14.20 -5.73
C THR A 196 9.22 15.29 -6.66
N LEU A 197 9.41 16.51 -6.15
CA LEU A 197 9.92 17.63 -6.94
C LEU A 197 11.32 17.38 -7.53
N ASP A 198 12.19 16.66 -6.82
CA ASP A 198 13.62 16.52 -7.13
C ASP A 198 14.08 15.05 -7.25
N SER A 199 13.17 14.09 -7.04
CA SER A 199 13.49 12.68 -7.05
C SER A 199 12.39 11.82 -7.66
N ALA A 200 12.80 10.72 -8.28
CA ALA A 200 11.89 9.69 -8.76
C ALA A 200 12.35 8.34 -8.23
N PHE A 201 11.40 7.53 -7.78
CA PHE A 201 11.62 6.23 -7.17
C PHE A 201 10.63 5.23 -7.74
N SER A 202 11.08 4.22 -8.46
CA SER A 202 10.23 3.12 -8.89
C SER A 202 10.47 1.87 -8.07
N SER A 203 9.43 1.06 -7.88
CA SER A 203 9.50 -0.22 -7.20
C SER A 203 8.90 -1.29 -8.11
N THR A 204 9.64 -2.37 -8.29
CA THR A 204 9.17 -3.61 -8.92
C THR A 204 9.20 -4.70 -7.87
N VAL A 205 8.06 -5.35 -7.66
CA VAL A 205 7.87 -6.35 -6.62
C VAL A 205 7.39 -7.65 -7.23
N ALA A 206 7.99 -8.75 -6.78
CA ALA A 206 7.56 -10.09 -7.16
C ALA A 206 7.30 -10.95 -5.91
N ASN A 207 6.10 -11.51 -5.83
CA ASN A 207 5.68 -12.50 -4.83
C ASN A 207 5.89 -12.03 -3.39
N TYR A 208 5.60 -10.76 -3.10
CA TYR A 208 5.68 -10.25 -1.73
C TYR A 208 4.46 -10.72 -0.93
N GLU A 209 4.62 -11.86 -0.26
CA GLU A 209 3.59 -12.50 0.56
C GLU A 209 3.77 -12.14 2.03
N VAL A 210 2.72 -11.61 2.65
CA VAL A 210 2.65 -11.32 4.10
C VAL A 210 1.40 -11.98 4.66
N CYS A 211 1.53 -12.61 5.81
CA CYS A 211 0.44 -13.24 6.54
C CYS A 211 0.31 -12.61 7.94
N ASP A 212 -0.88 -12.74 8.53
CA ASP A 212 -1.21 -12.22 9.86
C ASP A 212 -0.19 -12.65 10.93
N GLY A 213 0.40 -11.68 11.64
CA GLY A 213 1.42 -11.89 12.67
C GLY A 213 2.74 -12.49 12.17
N LYS A 214 3.06 -12.39 10.87
CA LYS A 214 4.29 -12.96 10.27
C LYS A 214 5.08 -11.92 9.48
N CYS A 215 6.40 -12.10 9.48
CA CYS A 215 7.28 -11.41 8.55
C CYS A 215 6.99 -11.83 7.10
N PRO A 216 7.34 -11.00 6.11
CA PRO A 216 7.19 -11.36 4.70
C PRO A 216 7.92 -12.67 4.39
N LYS A 217 7.28 -13.51 3.60
CA LYS A 217 7.78 -14.84 3.26
C LYS A 217 9.12 -14.78 2.54
N SER A 218 9.95 -15.79 2.79
CA SER A 218 11.21 -15.95 2.08
C SER A 218 10.99 -16.04 0.57
N GLY A 219 11.90 -15.43 -0.21
CA GLY A 219 11.89 -15.51 -1.68
C GLY A 219 11.19 -14.33 -2.37
N ALA A 220 10.53 -13.44 -1.63
CA ALA A 220 10.12 -12.16 -2.16
C ALA A 220 11.35 -11.32 -2.53
N ASN A 221 11.26 -10.59 -3.64
CA ASN A 221 12.29 -9.64 -4.08
C ASN A 221 11.62 -8.31 -4.42
N ILE A 222 12.19 -7.23 -3.90
CA ILE A 222 11.81 -5.86 -4.27
C ILE A 222 13.02 -5.23 -4.92
N THR A 223 12.88 -4.80 -6.17
CA THR A 223 13.88 -3.95 -6.83
C THR A 223 13.35 -2.53 -6.87
N ALA A 224 14.08 -1.60 -6.26
CA ALA A 224 13.77 -0.20 -6.34
C ALA A 224 14.85 0.54 -7.14
N ALA A 225 14.43 1.26 -8.18
CA ALA A 225 15.31 2.14 -8.94
C ALA A 225 15.03 3.59 -8.55
N TYR A 226 16.08 4.40 -8.45
CA TYR A 226 15.97 5.78 -8.04
C TYR A 226 16.75 6.71 -8.99
N THR A 227 16.24 7.92 -9.15
CA THR A 227 16.94 9.04 -9.76
C THR A 227 16.90 10.23 -8.79
N GLN A 228 18.06 10.74 -8.39
CA GLN A 228 18.16 11.89 -7.49
C GLN A 228 19.32 12.79 -7.90
N GLY A 229 19.08 14.09 -8.05
CA GLY A 229 20.13 15.07 -8.36
C GLY A 229 20.94 14.76 -9.63
N GLY A 230 20.33 14.07 -10.60
CA GLY A 230 20.99 13.63 -11.84
C GLY A 230 21.77 12.31 -11.75
N SER A 231 21.83 11.68 -10.57
CA SER A 231 22.39 10.34 -10.39
C SER A 231 21.28 9.28 -10.41
N ALA A 232 21.55 8.12 -10.98
CA ALA A 232 20.63 6.99 -11.00
C ALA A 232 21.27 5.75 -10.36
N GLY A 233 20.47 4.94 -9.70
CA GLY A 233 20.90 3.70 -9.08
C GLY A 233 19.75 2.74 -8.81
N ALA A 234 20.08 1.60 -8.22
CA ALA A 234 19.09 0.62 -7.82
C ALA A 234 19.49 -0.08 -6.52
N ILE A 235 18.48 -0.47 -5.75
CA ILE A 235 18.61 -1.30 -4.55
C ILE A 235 17.64 -2.48 -4.66
N THR A 236 18.11 -3.66 -4.31
CA THR A 236 17.33 -4.89 -4.27
C THR A 236 17.24 -5.36 -2.85
N LEU A 237 16.02 -5.64 -2.38
CA LEU A 237 15.73 -6.21 -1.07
C LEU A 237 15.39 -7.68 -1.26
N GLN A 238 16.00 -8.53 -0.45
CA GLN A 238 15.78 -9.97 -0.44
C GLN A 238 15.25 -10.42 0.91
N PHE A 239 14.08 -11.04 0.89
CA PHE A 239 13.37 -11.49 2.08
C PHE A 239 13.73 -12.93 2.39
N THR A 240 14.07 -13.18 3.66
CA THR A 240 14.52 -14.49 4.16
C THR A 240 13.47 -15.21 5.00
N GLY A 241 12.27 -14.64 5.14
CA GLY A 241 11.24 -15.15 6.06
C GLY A 241 11.47 -14.75 7.52
N SER A 242 12.39 -13.83 7.78
CA SER A 242 12.66 -13.26 9.11
C SER A 242 12.40 -11.76 9.11
N ASN A 243 12.56 -11.12 10.27
CA ASN A 243 12.50 -9.66 10.37
C ASN A 243 13.76 -8.98 9.82
N GLN A 244 14.75 -9.74 9.35
CA GLN A 244 15.95 -9.21 8.71
C GLN A 244 15.86 -9.35 7.19
N VAL A 245 15.94 -8.21 6.52
CA VAL A 245 15.89 -8.11 5.06
C VAL A 245 17.25 -7.66 4.57
N SER A 246 17.89 -8.49 3.76
CA SER A 246 19.16 -8.13 3.13
C SER A 246 18.90 -7.17 1.98
N TYR A 247 19.77 -6.18 1.80
CA TYR A 247 19.74 -5.33 0.63
C TYR A 247 21.08 -5.33 -0.10
N THR A 248 21.02 -5.16 -1.42
CA THR A 248 22.17 -5.00 -2.31
C THR A 248 21.87 -3.92 -3.33
N GLY A 249 22.77 -2.97 -3.51
CA GLY A 249 22.61 -1.91 -4.49
C GLY A 249 23.92 -1.26 -4.88
N THR A 250 23.84 -0.31 -5.81
CA THR A 250 24.99 0.49 -6.26
C THR A 250 25.67 1.25 -5.13
N SER A 251 24.92 1.62 -4.10
CA SER A 251 25.39 2.38 -2.95
C SER A 251 25.88 1.50 -1.78
N GLY A 252 25.74 0.17 -1.85
CA GLY A 252 26.24 -0.76 -0.84
C GLY A 252 25.39 -2.01 -0.63
N ILE A 253 25.83 -2.84 0.32
CA ILE A 253 25.13 -4.05 0.80
C ILE A 253 24.89 -3.94 2.30
N GLY A 254 23.85 -4.58 2.81
CA GLY A 254 23.55 -4.56 4.24
C GLY A 254 22.27 -5.28 4.62
N VAL A 255 21.76 -4.97 5.80
CA VAL A 255 20.51 -5.52 6.36
C VAL A 255 19.69 -4.39 6.95
N VAL A 256 18.38 -4.42 6.72
CA VAL A 256 17.38 -3.64 7.45
C VAL A 256 16.49 -4.55 8.29
N THR A 257 16.09 -4.06 9.46
CA THR A 257 15.18 -4.79 10.36
C THR A 257 13.77 -4.26 10.16
N LEU A 258 12.84 -5.15 9.85
CA LEU A 258 11.42 -4.86 9.78
C LEU A 258 10.74 -5.10 11.13
N ASP A 259 9.67 -4.38 11.38
CA ASP A 259 8.69 -4.77 12.37
C ASP A 259 7.66 -5.72 11.71
N CYS A 260 7.51 -6.91 12.29
CA CYS A 260 6.61 -7.94 11.80
C CYS A 260 5.39 -8.15 12.71
N THR A 261 5.16 -7.31 13.73
CA THR A 261 4.04 -7.48 14.68
C THR A 261 2.71 -6.96 14.14
N ARG A 262 2.46 -7.10 12.83
CA ARG A 262 1.21 -6.68 12.21
C ARG A 262 0.12 -7.71 12.34
#